data_AF-A0A5C5WFF4-F1
#
_entry.id   AF-A0A5C5WFF4-F1
#
_cell.length_a   1.000
_cell.length_b   1.000
_cell.length_c   1.000
_cell.angle_alpha   90.00
_cell.angle_beta   90.00
_cell.angle_gamma   90.00
#
_symmetry.space_group_name_H-M   'P 1'
#
loop_
_entity.id
_entity.type
_entity.pdbx_description
1 polymer ?
#
loop_
_entity_poly.entity_id
_entity_poly.type
_entity_poly.pdbx_seq_one_letter_code
_entity_poly.pdbx_strand_id
1 'polypeptide(L)'
;MNDATFLHRQPIVPRRAFSLLELLAVVTILGVIAAIVLPRVTQGNDKAKQSVCAHNTGQLNSAIERYYLDNGVWPSANLSELGVSGGTYFPDGLPTCPVSSQAYRIDPSGATKHVVGHTNGDHSP
;
A
#
# COMPACT_ATOMS: atom_id res chain seq x y z
N MET A 1 59.88 -11.76 -57.07
CA MET A 1 58.84 -10.72 -57.10
C MET A 1 58.33 -10.55 -55.68
N ASN A 2 58.74 -9.46 -55.03
CA ASN A 2 58.37 -9.16 -53.65
C ASN A 2 57.06 -8.35 -53.69
N ASP A 3 55.95 -8.99 -53.38
CA ASP A 3 54.68 -8.29 -53.17
C ASP A 3 54.71 -7.60 -51.81
N ALA A 4 54.90 -6.28 -51.84
CA ALA A 4 54.74 -5.42 -50.69
C ALA A 4 53.24 -5.25 -50.40
N THR A 5 52.70 -6.15 -49.58
CA THR A 5 51.34 -6.05 -49.04
C THR A 5 51.23 -4.77 -48.21
N PHE A 6 50.54 -3.79 -48.79
CA PHE A 6 50.23 -2.49 -48.24
C PHE A 6 49.48 -2.65 -46.89
N LEU A 7 50.17 -2.43 -45.78
CA LEU A 7 49.56 -2.38 -44.44
C LEU A 7 48.66 -1.14 -44.34
N HIS A 8 47.38 -1.35 -44.64
CA HIS A 8 46.34 -0.33 -44.51
C HIS A 8 46.03 -0.10 -43.02
N ARG A 9 46.74 0.85 -42.41
CA ARG A 9 46.53 1.29 -41.03
C ARG A 9 45.20 2.05 -40.93
N GLN A 10 44.15 1.33 -40.54
CA GLN A 10 42.85 1.93 -40.24
C GLN A 10 43.01 2.96 -39.09
N PRO A 11 42.54 4.21 -39.25
CA PRO A 11 42.60 5.20 -38.19
C PRO A 11 41.71 4.76 -37.01
N ILE A 12 42.30 4.68 -35.82
CA ILE A 12 41.54 4.42 -34.58
C ILE A 12 40.71 5.66 -34.30
N VAL A 13 39.40 5.58 -34.53
CA VAL A 13 38.47 6.67 -34.17
C VAL A 13 38.45 6.77 -32.64
N PRO A 14 38.83 7.91 -32.05
CA PRO A 14 38.82 8.05 -30.60
C PRO A 14 37.39 7.89 -30.07
N ARG A 15 37.20 6.97 -29.12
CA ARG A 15 35.93 6.81 -28.43
C ARG A 15 35.67 8.04 -27.57
N ARG A 16 34.47 8.63 -27.68
CA ARG A 16 34.07 9.76 -26.84
C ARG A 16 34.07 9.32 -25.38
N ALA A 17 34.87 9.98 -24.56
CA ALA A 17 34.86 9.81 -23.11
C ALA A 17 33.77 10.71 -22.50
N PHE A 18 33.13 10.24 -21.43
CA PHE A 18 32.06 10.94 -20.72
C PHE A 18 32.59 12.24 -20.10
N SER A 19 31.84 13.34 -20.22
CA SER A 19 32.18 14.59 -19.53
C SER A 19 31.74 14.56 -18.07
N LEU A 20 32.55 15.12 -17.17
CA LEU A 20 32.14 15.35 -15.77
C LEU A 20 30.88 16.21 -15.68
N LEU A 21 30.72 17.15 -16.61
CA LEU A 21 29.56 18.03 -16.67
C LEU A 21 28.30 17.27 -17.11
N GLU A 22 28.43 16.30 -18.03
CA GLU A 22 27.31 15.44 -18.43
C GLU A 22 26.81 14.61 -17.24
N LEU A 23 27.72 14.02 -16.45
CA LEU A 23 27.32 13.27 -15.26
C LEU A 23 26.70 14.20 -14.19
N LEU A 24 27.29 15.38 -13.98
CA LEU A 24 26.82 16.35 -12.99
C LEU A 24 25.40 16.84 -13.30
N ALA A 25 25.10 17.16 -14.56
CA ALA A 25 23.77 17.59 -14.97
C ALA A 25 22.71 16.48 -14.78
N VAL A 26 23.07 15.22 -14.95
CA VAL A 26 22.14 14.10 -14.77
C VAL A 26 21.77 13.92 -13.31
N VAL A 27 22.76 13.88 -12.40
CA VAL A 27 22.48 13.68 -10.97
C VAL A 27 21.73 14.86 -10.36
N THR A 28 21.94 16.09 -10.85
CA THR A 28 21.18 17.25 -10.40
C THR A 28 19.71 17.17 -10.81
N ILE A 29 19.42 16.81 -12.06
CA ILE A 29 18.04 16.63 -12.55
C ILE A 29 17.34 15.49 -11.79
N LEU A 30 18.01 14.35 -11.61
CA LEU A 30 17.48 13.23 -10.82
C LEU A 30 17.20 13.63 -9.36
N GLY A 31 18.08 14.43 -8.75
CA GLY A 31 17.90 14.95 -7.40
C GLY A 31 16.65 15.83 -7.25
N VAL A 32 16.41 16.74 -8.21
CA VAL A 32 15.23 17.62 -8.21
C VAL A 32 13.94 16.81 -8.34
N ILE A 33 13.90 15.84 -9.26
CA ILE A 33 12.73 14.98 -9.45
C ILE A 33 12.47 14.15 -8.18
N ALA A 34 13.51 13.53 -7.61
CA ALA A 34 13.39 12.71 -6.41
C ALA A 34 12.84 13.52 -5.21
N ALA A 35 13.29 14.77 -5.02
CA ALA A 35 12.84 15.63 -3.93
C ALA A 35 11.33 15.94 -3.97
N ILE A 36 10.73 16.01 -5.17
CA ILE A 36 9.30 16.27 -5.34
C ILE A 36 8.48 14.97 -5.21
N VAL A 37 8.99 13.86 -5.74
CA VAL A 37 8.25 12.58 -5.81
C VAL A 37 8.17 11.89 -4.44
N LEU A 38 9.28 11.86 -3.68
CA LEU A 38 9.35 11.14 -2.41
C LEU A 38 8.26 11.53 -1.39
N PRO A 39 8.01 12.82 -1.08
CA PRO A 39 6.99 13.21 -0.11
C PRO A 39 5.56 12.94 -0.60
N ARG A 40 5.33 12.84 -1.92
CA ARG A 40 4.02 12.51 -2.49
C ARG A 40 3.70 11.03 -2.34
N VAL A 41 4.68 10.16 -2.52
CA VAL A 41 4.52 8.71 -2.41
C VAL A 41 4.22 8.30 -0.96
N THR A 42 4.94 8.85 0.02
CA THR A 42 4.69 8.52 1.44
C THR A 42 3.30 8.92 1.91
N GLN A 43 2.86 10.15 1.59
CA GLN A 43 1.50 10.61 1.89
C GLN A 43 0.41 9.80 1.17
N GLY A 44 0.67 9.37 -0.07
CA GLY A 44 -0.26 8.53 -0.83
C GLY A 44 -0.48 7.17 -0.17
N ASN A 45 0.58 6.56 0.34
CA ASN A 45 0.50 5.28 1.03
C ASN A 45 -0.30 5.37 2.33
N ASP A 46 -0.11 6.42 3.13
CA ASP A 46 -0.83 6.58 4.40
C ASP A 46 -2.33 6.85 4.18
N LYS A 47 -2.68 7.66 3.17
CA LYS A 47 -4.07 7.88 2.78
C LYS A 47 -4.72 6.60 2.22
N ALA A 48 -3.98 5.81 1.45
CA ALA A 48 -4.48 4.53 0.95
C ALA A 48 -4.81 3.57 2.11
N LYS A 49 -3.94 3.47 3.13
CA LYS A 49 -4.21 2.68 4.33
C LYS A 49 -5.46 3.17 5.08
N GLN A 50 -5.63 4.49 5.23
CA GLN A 50 -6.84 5.04 5.86
C GLN A 50 -8.11 4.72 5.06
N SER A 51 -8.07 4.85 3.73
CA SER A 51 -9.20 4.53 2.85
C SER A 51 -9.59 3.05 2.94
N VAL A 52 -8.61 2.14 2.92
CA VAL A 52 -8.85 0.71 3.12
C VAL A 52 -9.44 0.43 4.50
N CYS A 53 -8.95 1.10 5.54
CA CYS A 53 -9.49 0.96 6.88
C CYS A 53 -10.98 1.33 6.95
N ALA A 54 -11.35 2.50 6.41
CA ALA A 54 -12.74 2.96 6.37
C ALA A 54 -13.64 2.02 5.54
N HIS A 55 -13.12 1.52 4.41
CA HIS A 55 -13.84 0.55 3.59
C HIS A 55 -14.12 -0.76 4.34
N ASN A 56 -13.11 -1.30 5.03
CA ASN A 56 -13.24 -2.51 5.85
C ASN A 56 -14.25 -2.32 6.98
N THR A 57 -14.27 -1.16 7.64
CA THR A 57 -15.28 -0.83 8.66
C THR A 57 -16.70 -0.87 8.09
N GLY A 58 -16.93 -0.30 6.91
CA GLY A 58 -18.24 -0.35 6.24
C GLY A 58 -18.66 -1.78 5.85
N GLN A 59 -17.71 -2.58 5.34
CA GLN A 59 -17.93 -3.99 5.02
C GLN A 59 -18.31 -4.80 6.27
N LEU A 60 -17.60 -4.58 7.38
CA LEU A 60 -17.87 -5.25 8.65
C LEU A 60 -19.22 -4.85 9.22
N ASN A 61 -19.57 -3.56 9.24
CA ASN A 61 -20.89 -3.10 9.70
C ASN A 61 -22.02 -3.77 8.93
N SER A 62 -21.88 -3.87 7.61
CA SER A 62 -22.87 -4.55 6.76
C SER A 62 -22.97 -6.05 7.07
N ALA A 63 -21.84 -6.70 7.37
CA ALA A 63 -21.82 -8.11 7.75
C ALA A 63 -22.43 -8.36 9.14
N ILE A 64 -22.18 -7.46 10.09
CA ILE A 64 -22.75 -7.50 11.44
C ILE A 64 -24.27 -7.39 11.38
N GLU A 65 -24.80 -6.48 10.55
CA GLU A 65 -26.24 -6.34 10.36
C GLU A 65 -26.86 -7.59 9.72
N ARG A 66 -26.22 -8.16 8.69
CA ARG A 66 -26.66 -9.44 8.11
C ARG A 66 -26.66 -10.57 9.13
N TYR A 67 -25.63 -10.67 9.96
CA TYR A 67 -25.56 -11.68 11.02
C TYR A 67 -26.73 -11.54 12.01
N TYR A 68 -27.08 -10.31 12.37
CA TYR A 68 -28.24 -10.05 13.23
C TYR A 68 -29.56 -10.47 12.56
N LEU A 69 -29.72 -10.20 11.26
CA LEU A 69 -30.90 -10.65 10.51
C LEU A 69 -31.01 -12.18 10.45
N ASP A 70 -29.88 -12.88 10.31
CA ASP A 70 -29.85 -14.34 10.18
C ASP A 70 -30.01 -15.06 11.54
N ASN A 71 -29.44 -14.51 12.61
CA ASN A 71 -29.34 -15.18 13.92
C ASN A 71 -30.20 -14.54 15.03
N GLY A 72 -30.77 -13.36 14.78
CA GLY A 72 -31.56 -12.59 15.77
C GLY A 72 -30.75 -12.03 16.95
N VAL A 73 -29.43 -12.24 16.96
CA VAL A 73 -28.50 -11.80 18.00
C VAL A 73 -27.31 -11.09 17.38
N TRP A 74 -26.77 -10.10 18.08
CA TRP A 74 -25.55 -9.42 17.64
C TRP A 74 -24.32 -10.34 17.83
N PRO A 75 -23.32 -10.25 16.95
CA PRO A 75 -22.09 -11.03 17.09
C PRO A 75 -21.28 -10.54 18.30
N SER A 76 -20.31 -11.37 18.73
CA SER A 76 -19.40 -11.03 19.81
C SER A 76 -18.60 -9.75 19.54
N ALA A 77 -18.10 -9.12 20.60
CA ALA A 77 -17.34 -7.87 20.49
C ALA A 77 -16.10 -8.02 19.58
N ASN A 78 -15.48 -9.20 19.55
CA ASN A 78 -14.32 -9.52 18.72
C ASN A 78 -14.68 -10.12 17.34
N LEU A 79 -15.96 -10.14 16.97
CA LEU A 79 -16.44 -10.53 15.63
C LEU A 79 -16.03 -11.94 15.19
N SER A 80 -15.70 -12.82 16.12
CA SER A 80 -15.11 -14.13 15.78
C SER A 80 -16.04 -15.01 14.95
N GLU A 81 -17.35 -14.81 15.07
CA GLU A 81 -18.37 -15.52 14.29
C GLU A 81 -18.38 -15.11 12.81
N LEU A 82 -17.95 -13.89 12.49
CA LEU A 82 -17.92 -13.41 11.11
C LEU A 82 -16.65 -13.88 10.36
N GLY A 83 -15.58 -14.15 11.09
CA GLY A 83 -14.23 -14.44 10.59
C GLY A 83 -13.80 -15.90 10.59
N VAL A 84 -14.74 -16.84 10.67
CA VAL A 84 -14.41 -18.27 10.65
C VAL A 84 -13.91 -18.65 9.26
N SER A 85 -12.77 -19.34 9.15
CA SER A 85 -12.26 -19.78 7.85
C SER A 85 -13.27 -20.69 7.16
N GLY A 86 -13.64 -20.37 5.91
CA GLY A 86 -14.74 -21.04 5.20
C GLY A 86 -16.14 -20.63 5.66
N GLY A 87 -16.26 -19.56 6.45
CA GLY A 87 -17.53 -18.99 6.92
C GLY A 87 -18.26 -18.15 5.86
N THR A 88 -19.48 -17.73 6.21
CA THR A 88 -20.42 -17.11 5.27
C THR A 88 -20.14 -15.63 4.97
N TYR A 89 -19.52 -14.91 5.90
CA TYR A 89 -19.33 -13.45 5.77
C TYR A 89 -17.90 -13.08 5.37
N PHE A 90 -16.88 -13.64 6.04
CA PHE A 90 -15.47 -13.47 5.68
C PHE A 90 -14.77 -14.84 5.64
N PRO A 91 -14.81 -15.55 4.49
CA PRO A 91 -14.25 -16.90 4.37
C PRO A 91 -12.73 -16.94 4.53
N ASP A 92 -12.05 -15.84 4.24
CA ASP A 92 -10.60 -15.66 4.41
C ASP A 92 -10.21 -15.15 5.81
N GLY A 93 -11.18 -15.00 6.72
CA GLY A 93 -11.00 -14.40 8.04
C GLY A 93 -11.21 -12.89 8.07
N LEU A 94 -11.23 -12.33 9.28
CA LEU A 94 -11.46 -10.89 9.46
C LEU A 94 -10.30 -10.06 8.90
N PRO A 95 -10.60 -8.96 8.19
CA PRO A 95 -9.56 -8.01 7.80
C PRO A 95 -8.94 -7.33 9.02
N THR A 96 -7.67 -6.96 8.93
CA THR A 96 -6.97 -6.16 9.94
C THR A 96 -6.85 -4.71 9.48
N CYS A 97 -6.73 -3.78 10.43
CA CYS A 97 -6.53 -2.37 10.10
C CYS A 97 -5.11 -2.15 9.55
N PRO A 98 -4.91 -1.66 8.32
CA PRO A 98 -3.57 -1.45 7.76
C PRO A 98 -2.82 -0.24 8.37
N VAL A 99 -3.49 0.58 9.18
CA VAL A 99 -2.91 1.75 9.87
C VAL A 99 -2.35 1.37 11.25
N SER A 100 -3.07 0.52 12.00
CA SER A 100 -2.73 0.16 13.39
C SER A 100 -2.37 -1.31 13.59
N SER A 101 -2.56 -2.14 12.56
CA SER A 101 -2.50 -3.61 12.61
C SER A 101 -3.37 -4.24 13.70
N GLN A 102 -4.35 -3.50 14.24
CA GLN A 102 -5.29 -3.98 15.23
C GLN A 102 -6.50 -4.64 14.57
N ALA A 103 -7.10 -5.60 15.29
CA ALA A 103 -8.37 -6.19 14.92
C ALA A 103 -9.53 -5.21 15.16
N TYR A 104 -10.55 -5.32 14.32
CA TYR A 104 -11.80 -4.58 14.48
C TYR A 104 -12.64 -5.21 15.59
N ARG A 105 -13.38 -4.37 16.32
CA ARG A 105 -14.29 -4.79 17.41
C ARG A 105 -15.53 -3.92 17.45
N ILE A 106 -16.62 -4.44 17.99
CA ILE A 106 -17.83 -3.66 18.29
C ILE A 106 -17.64 -2.95 19.63
N ASP A 107 -18.29 -1.80 19.79
CA ASP A 107 -18.30 -1.04 21.03
C ASP A 107 -18.79 -1.88 22.22
N PRO A 108 -17.91 -2.21 23.18
CA PRO A 108 -18.27 -3.04 24.31
C PRO A 108 -19.20 -2.30 25.30
N SER A 109 -19.30 -0.97 25.21
CA SER A 109 -20.24 -0.19 26.04
C SER A 109 -21.70 -0.37 25.59
N GLY A 110 -21.90 -0.90 24.38
CA GLY A 110 -23.22 -1.11 23.80
C GLY A 110 -23.92 0.17 23.33
N ALA A 111 -23.29 1.34 23.46
CA ALA A 111 -23.83 2.62 22.98
C ALA A 111 -24.01 2.63 21.46
N THR A 112 -23.12 1.95 20.74
CA THR A 112 -23.25 1.73 19.30
C THR A 112 -23.08 0.25 18.96
N LYS A 113 -23.77 -0.23 17.92
CA LYS A 113 -23.60 -1.60 17.38
C LYS A 113 -22.69 -1.60 16.14
N HIS A 114 -21.91 -0.54 16.00
CA HIS A 114 -20.96 -0.35 14.92
C HIS A 114 -19.56 -0.77 15.38
N VAL A 115 -18.71 -1.06 14.41
CA VAL A 115 -17.29 -1.33 14.63
C VAL A 115 -16.62 -0.06 15.18
N VAL A 116 -16.09 -0.14 16.40
CA VAL A 116 -15.25 0.89 17.02
C VAL A 116 -13.86 0.30 17.28
N GLY A 117 -12.90 0.62 16.42
CA GLY A 117 -11.58 0.02 16.57
C GLY A 117 -10.59 0.40 15.48
N HIS A 118 -9.72 1.35 15.82
CA HIS A 118 -8.27 1.33 15.61
C HIS A 118 -7.72 2.46 16.50
N THR A 119 -7.15 2.14 17.66
CA THR A 119 -6.79 3.16 18.66
C THR A 119 -5.55 3.94 18.22
N ASN A 120 -5.77 5.13 17.67
CA ASN A 120 -5.01 6.38 17.85
C ASN A 120 -5.78 7.55 17.20
N GLY A 121 -6.93 7.90 17.78
CA GLY A 121 -7.75 9.04 17.35
C GLY A 121 -8.69 8.72 16.19
N ASP A 122 -9.94 9.10 16.37
CA ASP A 122 -11.08 9.02 15.44
C ASP A 122 -10.74 9.12 13.95
N HIS A 123 -11.17 8.15 13.16
CA HIS A 123 -11.31 8.27 11.71
C HIS A 123 -12.69 7.78 11.28
N SER A 124 -13.73 8.39 11.85
CA SER A 124 -14.96 8.61 11.09
C SER A 124 -14.67 9.53 9.89
N PRO A 125 -15.37 9.38 8.76
CA PRO A 125 -15.39 10.41 7.73
C PRO A 125 -15.97 11.73 8.24
#